data_AF-A0A1G0EDH9-F1
#
_entry.id   AF-A0A1G0EDH9-F1
#
_cell.length_a   1.000
_cell.length_b   1.000
_cell.length_c   1.000
_cell.angle_alpha   90.00
_cell.angle_beta   90.00
_cell.angle_gamma   90.00
#
_symmetry.space_group_name_H-M   'P 1'
#
loop_
_entity.id
_entity.type
_entity.pdbx_description
1 polymer ?
#
loop_
_entity_poly.entity_id
_entity_poly.type
_entity_poly.pdbx_seq_one_letter_code
_entity_poly.pdbx_strand_id
1 'polypeptide(L)' 'MKTDAEIRLQGMQALIGSLGLVEAERFLTSLSRDRFDYTKWRRHGLPHLDVEELAREANRCSQLAIKGARLD' A
#
# COMPACT_ATOMS: atom_id res chain seq x y z
N MET A 1 2.89 14.99 -2.54
CA MET A 1 2.35 13.88 -1.73
C MET A 1 0.89 13.72 -2.13
N LYS A 2 0.42 12.49 -2.37
CA LYS A 2 -0.99 12.26 -2.72
C LYS A 2 -1.88 12.61 -1.52
N THR A 3 -3.06 13.13 -1.80
CA THR A 3 -4.12 13.33 -0.81
C THR A 3 -4.67 11.98 -0.35
N ASP A 4 -5.29 11.93 0.83
CA ASP A 4 -5.92 10.70 1.31
C ASP A 4 -7.01 10.20 0.34
N ALA A 5 -7.68 11.11 -0.37
CA ALA A 5 -8.68 10.77 -1.38
C ALA A 5 -8.04 10.04 -2.58
N GLU A 6 -6.91 10.55 -3.08
CA GLU A 6 -6.16 9.91 -4.17
C GLU A 6 -5.58 8.55 -3.74
N ILE A 7 -5.09 8.43 -2.51
CA ILE A 7 -4.59 7.17 -1.95
C ILE A 7 -5.72 6.14 -1.87
N ARG A 8 -6.90 6.53 -1.35
CA ARG A 8 -8.07 5.64 -1.27
C ARG A 8 -8.56 5.20 -2.65
N LEU A 9 -8.64 6.14 -3.60
CA LEU A 9 -9.09 5.83 -4.96
C LEU A 9 -8.16 4.81 -5.63
N GLN A 10 -6.84 5.05 -5.55
CA GLN A 10 -5.85 4.13 -6.13
C GLN A 10 -5.86 2.77 -5.43
N GLY A 11 -6.01 2.73 -4.11
CA GLY A 11 -6.12 1.49 -3.35
C GLY A 11 -7.35 0.67 -3.77
N MET A 12 -8.50 1.31 -3.93
CA MET A 12 -9.73 0.66 -4.38
C MET A 12 -9.60 0.10 -5.80
N GLN A 13 -9.02 0.87 -6.72
CA GLN A 13 -8.78 0.41 -8.09
C GLN A 13 -7.84 -0.81 -8.13
N ALA A 14 -6.77 -0.80 -7.34
CA ALA A 14 -5.84 -1.91 -7.23
C ALA A 14 -6.51 -3.16 -6.63
N LEU A 15 -7.34 -2.98 -5.61
CA LEU A 15 -8.08 -4.08 -4.97
C LEU A 15 -9.07 -4.73 -5.93
N ILE A 16 -9.89 -3.93 -6.63
CA ILE A 16 -10.84 -4.42 -7.63
C ILE A 16 -10.10 -5.08 -8.79
N GLY A 17 -9.00 -4.50 -9.27
CA GLY A 17 -8.19 -5.10 -10.33
C GLY A 17 -7.59 -6.45 -9.97
N SER A 18 -7.29 -6.68 -8.68
CA SER A 18 -6.67 -7.91 -8.21
C SER A 18 -7.68 -9.00 -7.82
N LEU A 19 -8.80 -8.62 -7.20
CA LEU A 19 -9.77 -9.56 -6.62
C LEU A 19 -11.07 -9.65 -7.42
N GLY A 20 -11.35 -8.68 -8.28
CA GLY A 20 -12.68 -8.48 -8.85
C GLY A 20 -13.62 -7.77 -7.88
N LEU A 21 -14.73 -7.25 -8.40
CA LEU A 21 -15.64 -6.36 -7.67
C LEU A 21 -16.25 -7.03 -6.42
N VAL A 22 -16.77 -8.26 -6.57
CA VAL A 22 -17.47 -8.97 -5.49
C VAL A 22 -16.52 -9.31 -4.34
N GLU A 23 -15.31 -9.79 -4.65
CA GLU A 23 -14.35 -10.17 -3.60
C GLU A 23 -13.67 -8.96 -2.96
N ALA A 24 -13.50 -7.85 -3.70
CA ALA A 24 -13.06 -6.59 -3.12
C ALA A 24 -14.04 -6.07 -2.05
N GLU A 25 -15.36 -6.10 -2.33
CA GLU A 25 -16.39 -5.71 -1.36
C GLU A 25 -16.42 -6.63 -0.13
N ARG A 26 -16.31 -7.95 -0.34
CA ARG A 26 -16.22 -8.93 0.76
C ARG A 26 -14.98 -8.70 1.61
N PHE A 27 -13.84 -8.38 0.99
CA PHE A 27 -12.60 -8.06 1.70
C PHE A 27 -12.77 -6.84 2.61
N LEU A 28 -13.26 -5.71 2.09
CA LEU A 28 -13.48 -4.49 2.89
C LEU A 28 -14.49 -4.72 4.01
N THR A 29 -15.53 -5.50 3.74
CA THR A 29 -16.50 -5.90 4.76
C THR A 29 -15.86 -6.76 5.85
N SER A 30 -14.96 -7.69 5.50
CA SER A 30 -14.23 -8.51 6.48
C SER A 30 -13.30 -7.65 7.35
N LEU A 31 -12.62 -6.65 6.78
CA LEU A 31 -11.74 -5.75 7.52
C LEU A 31 -12.49 -4.84 8.52
N SER A 32 -13.75 -4.51 8.23
CA SER A 32 -14.57 -3.64 9.07
C SER A 32 -15.37 -4.39 10.13
N ARG A 33 -15.74 -5.65 9.87
CA ARG A 33 -16.51 -6.49 10.80
C ARG A 33 -15.63 -7.24 11.78
N ASP A 34 -14.53 -7.82 11.29
CA ASP A 34 -13.53 -8.42 12.14
C ASP A 34 -12.55 -7.33 12.55
N ARG A 35 -12.14 -7.29 13.83
CA ARG A 35 -11.01 -6.42 14.24
C ARG A 35 -9.75 -6.95 13.56
N PHE A 36 -9.55 -6.58 12.29
CA PHE A 36 -8.37 -6.95 11.54
C PHE A 36 -7.17 -6.43 12.29
N ASP A 37 -6.42 -7.35 12.90
CA ASP A 37 -5.25 -7.01 13.69
C ASP A 37 -4.11 -6.70 12.73
N TYR A 38 -4.01 -5.42 12.38
CA TYR A 38 -2.93 -4.90 11.54
C TYR A 38 -1.55 -5.23 12.12
N THR A 39 -1.40 -5.27 13.45
CA THR A 39 -0.13 -5.60 14.10
C THR A 39 0.24 -7.06 13.86
N LYS A 40 -0.73 -7.97 14.01
CA LYS A 40 -0.53 -9.40 13.73
C LYS A 40 -0.25 -9.65 12.26
N TRP A 41 -1.04 -9.05 11.35
CA TRP A 41 -0.80 -9.17 9.92
C TRP A 41 0.58 -8.65 9.53
N ARG A 42 0.99 -7.47 10.04
CA ARG A 42 2.28 -6.84 9.72
C ARG A 42 3.49 -7.74 10.02
N ARG A 43 3.41 -8.59 11.06
CA ARG A 43 4.51 -9.50 11.42
C ARG A 43 4.82 -10.55 10.36
N HIS A 44 3.84 -10.89 9.51
CA HIS A 44 3.96 -11.98 8.54
C HIS A 44 3.59 -11.59 7.10
N GLY A 45 2.91 -10.46 6.91
CA GLY A 45 2.37 -10.02 5.61
C GLY A 45 3.26 -9.04 4.85
N LEU A 46 4.24 -8.42 5.53
CA LEU A 46 5.28 -7.66 4.83
C LEU A 46 6.39 -8.63 4.38
N PRO A 47 7.00 -8.40 3.20
CA PRO A 47 8.23 -9.10 2.84
C PRO A 47 9.26 -8.95 3.96
N HIS A 48 10.00 -10.01 4.27
CA HIS A 48 11.14 -9.95 5.19
C HIS A 48 12.26 -9.13 4.53
N LEU A 49 12.14 -7.80 4.61
CA LEU A 49 13.19 -6.87 4.25
C LEU A 49 13.91 -6.49 5.53
N ASP A 50 15.24 -6.57 5.49
CA ASP A 50 16.04 -6.00 6.56
C ASP A 50 15.78 -4.48 6.65
N VAL A 51 15.87 -3.91 7.85
CA VAL A 51 15.59 -2.49 8.08
C VAL A 51 16.49 -1.62 7.22
N GLU A 52 17.74 -2.03 7.02
CA GLU A 52 18.67 -1.31 6.16
C GLU A 52 18.23 -1.35 4.68
N GLU A 53 17.75 -2.49 4.20
CA GLU A 53 17.24 -2.66 2.84
C GLU A 53 15.96 -1.85 2.62
N LEU A 54 15.05 -1.85 3.58
CA LEU A 54 13.84 -1.04 3.54
C LEU A 54 14.18 0.46 3.50
N ALA A 55 15.12 0.90 4.33
CA ALA A 55 15.58 2.30 4.34
C ALA A 55 16.24 2.69 3.01
N ARG A 56 17.04 1.79 2.44
CA ARG A 56 17.69 1.97 1.14
C ARG A 56 16.67 2.11 0.02
N GLU A 57 15.64 1.27 0.00
CA GLU A 57 14.58 1.31 -1.02
C GLU A 57 13.69 2.55 -0.87
N ALA A 58 13.35 2.94 0.36
CA ALA A 58 12.62 4.18 0.63
C ALA A 58 13.41 5.41 0.15
N ASN A 59 14.72 5.47 0.43
CA ASN A 59 15.60 6.54 -0.04
C ASN A 59 15.69 6.57 -1.57
N ARG A 60 15.77 5.40 -2.23
CA ARG A 60 15.76 5.28 -3.68
C ARG A 60 14.46 5.82 -4.29
N CYS A 61 13.31 5.40 -3.77
CA CYS A 61 12.00 5.91 -4.19
C CYS A 61 11.91 7.44 -4.04
N SER A 62 12.38 7.99 -2.91
CA SER A 62 12.41 9.43 -2.66
C SER A 62 13.29 10.18 -3.67
N GLN A 63 14.50 9.68 -3.93
CA GLN A 63 15.42 10.28 -4.91
C GLN A 63 14.89 10.22 -6.34
N LEU A 64 14.23 9.14 -6.72
CA LEU A 64 13.60 9.01 -8.05
C LEU A 64 12.43 9.97 -8.22
N ALA A 65 11.60 10.15 -7.18
CA ALA A 65 10.53 11.15 -7.19
C ALA A 65 11.09 12.59 -7.35
N ILE A 66 12.23 12.89 -6.70
CA ILE A 66 12.91 14.20 -6.82
C ILE A 66 13.52 14.39 -8.21
N LYS A 67 14.10 13.34 -8.82
CA LYS A 67 14.70 13.43 -10.16
C LYS A 67 13.64 13.53 -11.26
N GLY A 68 12.51 12.82 -11.14
CA GLY A 68 11.38 12.95 -12.06
C GLY A 68 10.80 14.37 -12.06
N ALA A 69 10.66 14.99 -10.89
CA ALA A 69 10.15 16.36 -10.75
C ALA A 69 11.11 17.47 -11.21
N ARG A 70 12.33 17.14 -11.64
CA ARG A 70 13.34 18.12 -12.13
C ARG A 70 13.52 18.07 -13.66
N LEU A 71 12.86 17.14 -14.35
CA LEU A 71 12.94 16.97 -15.79
C LEU A 71 11.67 17.39 -16.54
N ASP A 72 10.73 18.04 -15.85
CA ASP A 72 9.58 18.76 -16.39
C ASP A 72 9.75 20.27 -16.12
#